data_AF-A0A402AYH6-F1
#
_entry.id   AF-A0A402AYH6-F1
#
_cell.length_a   1.000
_cell.length_b   1.000
_cell.length_c   1.000
_cell.angle_alpha   90.00
_cell.angle_beta   90.00
_cell.angle_gamma   90.00
#
_symmetry.space_group_name_H-M   'P 1'
#
loop_
_entity.id
_entity.type
_entity.pdbx_description
1 polymer ?
#
loop_
_entity_poly.entity_id
_entity_poly.type
_entity_poly.pdbx_seq_one_letter_code
_entity_poly.pdbx_strand_id
1 'polypeptide(L)'
;MIETTHVTPISLEIFRSALTAIAEEMGTVLMLSSYSPNIKERRDFSCALFDIQGRLIAQAAHIPVHLGAMPDSVASALTTFDHFAPGDIIALNDPFLGGSHLPDITLIAPIYVEIEHEPRLIGFAANRAHHSDVGGMSPGSMPLANEIYQEGSLSRP
;
A
#
# COMPACT_ATOMS: atom_id res chain seq x y z
N MET A 1 9.21 -18.73 27.58
CA MET A 1 8.11 -17.76 27.70
C MET A 1 8.71 -16.39 27.44
N ILE A 2 8.39 -15.75 26.33
CA ILE A 2 8.79 -14.35 26.12
C ILE A 2 7.86 -13.54 27.02
N GLU A 3 8.41 -12.95 28.08
CA GLU A 3 7.68 -12.00 28.93
C GLU A 3 7.14 -10.90 28.03
N THR A 4 5.83 -10.62 28.16
CA THR A 4 5.21 -9.48 27.52
C THR A 4 5.96 -8.21 27.91
N THR A 5 6.74 -7.68 26.98
CA THR A 5 7.39 -6.35 27.05
C THR A 5 6.40 -5.35 27.62
N HIS A 6 6.78 -4.69 28.71
CA HIS A 6 5.93 -3.77 29.47
C HIS A 6 5.59 -2.54 28.60
N VAL A 7 4.48 -2.58 27.85
CA VAL A 7 4.02 -1.45 27.04
C VAL A 7 3.47 -0.38 27.97
N THR A 8 4.21 0.72 28.11
CA THR A 8 3.75 1.90 28.85
C THR A 8 2.95 2.83 27.93
N PRO A 9 2.07 3.69 28.47
CA PRO A 9 1.40 4.72 27.67
C PRO A 9 2.38 5.62 26.91
N ILE A 10 3.53 5.92 27.52
CA ILE A 10 4.60 6.73 26.91
C ILE A 10 5.21 6.00 25.71
N SER A 11 5.63 4.74 25.88
CA SER A 11 6.21 3.97 24.78
C SER A 11 5.21 3.77 23.65
N LEU A 12 3.94 3.49 23.98
CA LEU A 12 2.89 3.32 22.97
C LEU A 12 2.74 4.58 22.12
N GLU A 13 2.71 5.77 22.75
CA GLU A 13 2.55 7.03 22.04
C GLU A 13 3.77 7.39 21.18
N ILE A 14 4.98 7.07 21.64
CA ILE A 14 6.22 7.20 20.86
C ILE A 14 6.15 6.32 19.61
N PHE A 15 5.81 5.04 19.77
CA PHE A 15 5.70 4.12 18.64
C PHE A 15 4.60 4.52 17.66
N ARG A 16 3.43 4.92 18.17
CA ARG A 16 2.33 5.44 17.33
C ARG A 16 2.81 6.62 16.48
N SER A 17 3.43 7.62 17.11
CA SER A 17 3.92 8.82 16.43
C SER A 17 5.00 8.49 15.41
N ALA A 18 5.95 7.62 15.75
CA ALA A 18 7.01 7.20 14.83
C ALA A 18 6.46 6.46 13.60
N LEU A 19 5.52 5.53 13.78
CA LEU A 19 4.92 4.79 12.67
C LEU A 19 4.05 5.68 11.78
N THR A 20 3.32 6.64 12.37
CA THR A 20 2.61 7.67 11.59
C THR A 20 3.59 8.51 10.77
N ALA A 21 4.68 8.98 11.38
CA ALA A 21 5.70 9.78 10.67
C ALA A 21 6.34 9.00 9.51
N ILE A 22 6.64 7.71 9.69
CA ILE A 22 7.15 6.86 8.60
C ILE A 22 6.18 6.82 7.43
N ALA A 23 4.88 6.61 7.70
CA ALA A 23 3.87 6.58 6.63
C ALA A 23 3.76 7.94 5.90
N GLU A 24 3.86 9.06 6.61
CA GLU A 24 3.89 10.41 6.03
C GLU A 24 5.15 10.67 5.19
N GLU A 25 6.31 10.20 5.64
CA GLU A 25 7.56 10.29 4.90
C GLU A 25 7.52 9.45 3.62
N MET A 26 6.96 8.23 3.67
CA MET A 26 6.71 7.42 2.47
C MET A 26 5.89 8.22 1.44
N GLY A 27 4.82 8.87 1.89
CA GLY A 27 3.98 9.71 1.03
C GLY A 27 4.72 10.92 0.45
N THR A 28 5.55 11.57 1.27
CA THR A 28 6.36 12.71 0.84
C THR A 28 7.38 12.30 -0.21
N VAL A 29 8.07 11.17 -0.03
CA VAL A 29 9.01 10.63 -1.00
C VAL A 29 8.31 10.28 -2.32
N LEU A 30 7.14 9.63 -2.26
CA LEU A 30 6.33 9.31 -3.45
C LEU A 30 5.91 10.58 -4.20
N MET A 31 5.42 11.59 -3.49
CA MET A 31 5.06 12.88 -4.07
C MET A 31 6.28 13.56 -4.71
N LEU A 32 7.42 13.57 -4.03
CA LEU A 32 8.60 14.29 -4.49
C LEU A 32 9.26 13.63 -5.71
N SER A 33 9.21 12.31 -5.80
CA SER A 33 9.78 11.53 -6.89
C SER A 33 8.87 11.40 -8.12
N SER A 34 7.58 11.68 -8.00
CA SER A 34 6.65 11.53 -9.12
C SER A 34 6.70 12.69 -10.12
N TYR A 35 6.58 12.34 -11.41
CA TYR A 35 6.36 13.27 -12.53
C TYR A 35 4.88 13.50 -12.83
N SER A 36 3.98 12.69 -12.26
CA SER A 36 2.54 12.77 -12.54
C SER A 36 1.91 13.93 -11.76
N PRO A 37 1.18 14.85 -12.42
CA PRO A 37 0.46 15.91 -11.71
C PRO A 37 -0.63 15.36 -10.77
N ASN A 38 -1.18 14.17 -11.05
CA ASN A 38 -2.10 13.51 -10.13
C ASN A 38 -1.43 13.23 -8.78
N ILE A 39 -0.15 12.85 -8.78
CA ILE A 39 0.58 12.54 -7.55
C ILE A 39 1.21 13.81 -6.97
N LYS A 40 1.88 14.61 -7.81
CA LYS A 40 2.67 15.77 -7.40
C LYS A 40 1.82 16.93 -6.87
N GLU A 41 0.71 17.21 -7.55
CA GLU A 41 -0.13 18.39 -7.31
C GLU A 41 -1.44 18.00 -6.64
N ARG A 42 -2.14 16.99 -7.17
CA ARG A 42 -3.43 16.54 -6.62
C ARG A 42 -3.28 15.61 -5.41
N ARG A 43 -2.09 15.06 -5.19
CA ARG A 43 -1.77 14.13 -4.09
C ARG A 43 -2.67 12.90 -4.07
N ASP A 44 -2.91 12.37 -5.27
CA ASP A 44 -3.75 11.21 -5.52
C ASP A 44 -3.00 9.90 -5.25
N PHE A 45 -2.62 9.72 -3.99
CA PHE A 45 -1.90 8.54 -3.51
C PHE A 45 -2.15 8.36 -2.01
N SER A 46 -1.84 7.17 -1.49
CA SER A 46 -1.77 6.93 -0.05
C SER A 46 -0.69 5.91 0.26
N CYS A 47 -0.16 5.98 1.48
CA CYS A 47 0.90 5.10 1.97
C CYS A 47 0.48 4.55 3.33
N ALA A 48 0.80 3.29 3.58
CA ALA A 48 0.42 2.62 4.81
C ALA A 48 1.40 1.52 5.21
N LEU A 49 1.41 1.22 6.50
CA LEU A 49 2.15 0.15 7.13
C LEU A 49 1.16 -0.88 7.69
N PHE A 50 1.48 -2.15 7.48
CA PHE A 50 0.70 -3.30 7.92
C PHE A 50 1.56 -4.24 8.75
N ASP A 51 0.96 -4.94 9.71
CA ASP A 51 1.65 -6.01 10.42
C ASP A 51 1.71 -7.31 9.60
N ILE A 52 2.33 -8.34 10.16
CA ILE A 52 2.50 -9.64 9.49
C ILE A 52 1.18 -10.36 9.20
N GLN A 53 0.07 -9.96 9.84
CA GLN A 53 -1.27 -10.47 9.54
C GLN A 53 -2.02 -9.61 8.51
N GLY A 54 -1.39 -8.56 7.96
CA GLY A 54 -2.03 -7.65 7.02
C GLY A 54 -2.99 -6.66 7.67
N ARG A 55 -2.90 -6.43 8.99
CA ARG A 55 -3.73 -5.42 9.67
C ARG A 55 -3.07 -4.06 9.56
N LEU A 56 -3.87 -3.04 9.27
CA LEU A 56 -3.40 -1.66 9.15
C LEU A 56 -2.87 -1.13 10.48
N ILE A 57 -1.63 -0.66 10.50
CA ILE A 57 -0.94 -0.14 11.68
C ILE A 57 -0.81 1.38 11.64
N ALA A 58 -0.41 1.93 10.50
CA ALA A 58 -0.26 3.38 10.30
C ALA A 58 -0.49 3.74 8.84
N GLN A 59 -0.86 4.99 8.58
CA GLN A 59 -1.09 5.48 7.22
C GLN A 59 -0.91 6.99 7.12
N ALA A 60 -0.53 7.44 5.93
CA ALA A 60 -0.66 8.82 5.51
C ALA A 60 -2.04 9.00 4.86
N ALA A 61 -3.00 9.49 5.66
CA ALA A 61 -4.39 9.64 5.24
C ALA A 61 -4.55 10.85 4.30
N HIS A 62 -4.32 10.63 3.00
CA HIS A 62 -4.56 11.67 1.98
C HIS A 62 -5.93 11.50 1.29
N ILE A 63 -6.39 10.25 1.09
CA ILE A 63 -7.66 9.97 0.39
C ILE A 63 -8.47 8.87 1.10
N PRO A 64 -9.69 9.18 1.58
CA PRO A 64 -10.53 8.23 2.32
C PRO A 64 -10.85 6.92 1.58
N VAL A 65 -10.98 6.92 0.25
CA VAL A 65 -11.26 5.69 -0.51
C VAL A 65 -10.10 4.69 -0.42
N HIS A 66 -8.85 5.17 -0.39
CA HIS A 66 -7.69 4.33 -0.20
C HIS A 66 -7.68 3.68 1.19
N LEU A 67 -8.18 4.39 2.19
CA LEU A 67 -8.28 3.95 3.58
C LEU A 67 -9.17 2.71 3.74
N GLY A 68 -10.24 2.65 2.96
CA GLY A 68 -11.17 1.51 2.95
C GLY A 68 -10.67 0.34 2.12
N ALA A 69 -10.05 0.59 0.96
CA ALA A 69 -9.80 -0.44 -0.04
C ALA A 69 -8.39 -1.04 0.02
N MET A 70 -7.39 -0.31 0.51
CA MET A 70 -6.00 -0.81 0.60
C MET A 70 -5.83 -2.04 1.52
N PRO A 71 -6.50 -2.14 2.69
CA PRO A 71 -6.45 -3.36 3.50
C PRO A 71 -6.89 -4.62 2.74
N ASP A 72 -7.91 -4.51 1.88
CA ASP A 72 -8.39 -5.63 1.07
C ASP A 72 -7.38 -6.05 -0.01
N SER A 73 -6.63 -5.08 -0.56
CA SER A 73 -5.51 -5.37 -1.45
C SER A 73 -4.37 -6.11 -0.77
N VAL A 74 -4.01 -5.69 0.45
CA VAL A 74 -3.00 -6.39 1.25
C VAL A 74 -3.48 -7.79 1.63
N ALA A 75 -4.72 -7.93 2.09
CA ALA A 75 -5.31 -9.23 2.38
C ALA A 75 -5.26 -10.15 1.15
N SER A 76 -5.63 -9.65 -0.03
CA SER A 76 -5.60 -10.43 -1.27
C SER A 76 -4.19 -10.94 -1.60
N ALA A 77 -3.16 -10.10 -1.46
CA ALA A 77 -1.77 -10.51 -1.64
C ALA A 77 -1.35 -11.59 -0.64
N LEU A 78 -1.69 -11.41 0.65
CA LEU A 78 -1.38 -12.36 1.72
C LEU A 78 -2.13 -13.70 1.60
N THR A 79 -3.28 -13.72 0.94
CA THR A 79 -3.98 -14.97 0.62
C THR A 79 -3.47 -15.67 -0.63
N THR A 80 -2.79 -14.94 -1.52
CA THR A 80 -2.33 -15.46 -2.82
C THR A 80 -0.95 -16.09 -2.70
N PHE A 81 -0.08 -15.53 -1.87
CA PHE A 81 1.30 -15.97 -1.71
C PHE A 81 1.57 -16.50 -0.31
N ASP A 82 2.21 -17.67 -0.25
CA ASP A 82 2.63 -18.30 1.00
C ASP A 82 4.02 -17.81 1.48
N HIS A 83 4.75 -17.10 0.63
CA HIS A 83 6.13 -16.66 0.90
C HIS A 83 6.42 -15.28 0.28
N PHE A 84 7.13 -14.43 1.02
CA PHE A 84 7.52 -13.08 0.59
C PHE A 84 9.01 -12.88 0.82
N ALA A 85 9.87 -12.97 -0.20
CA ALA A 85 11.31 -12.80 -0.02
C ALA A 85 11.70 -11.32 0.17
N PRO A 86 12.83 -11.02 0.84
CA PRO A 86 13.38 -9.67 0.85
C PRO A 86 13.61 -9.16 -0.59
N GLY A 87 13.04 -7.99 -0.89
CA GLY A 87 13.14 -7.36 -2.22
C GLY A 87 11.97 -7.65 -3.16
N ASP A 88 11.06 -8.58 -2.80
CA ASP A 88 9.84 -8.81 -3.57
C ASP A 88 8.92 -7.58 -3.52
N ILE A 89 8.24 -7.31 -4.64
CA ILE A 89 7.21 -6.28 -4.76
C ILE A 89 6.00 -6.90 -5.44
N ILE A 90 4.85 -6.82 -4.78
CA ILE A 90 3.57 -7.27 -5.33
C ILE A 90 2.83 -6.06 -5.86
N ALA A 91 2.28 -6.17 -7.07
CA ALA A 91 1.52 -5.12 -7.73
C ALA A 91 0.11 -5.62 -8.05
N LEU A 92 -0.90 -4.84 -7.69
CA LEU A 92 -2.29 -5.16 -8.01
C LEU A 92 -3.14 -3.90 -8.18
N ASN A 93 -4.17 -4.01 -9.02
CA ASN A 93 -5.18 -2.97 -9.22
C ASN A 93 -6.57 -3.55 -9.54
N ASP A 94 -6.77 -4.87 -9.44
CA ASP A 94 -8.07 -5.51 -9.62
C ASP A 94 -9.10 -4.94 -8.61
N PRO A 95 -10.17 -4.26 -9.07
CA PRO A 95 -11.16 -3.65 -8.19
C PRO A 95 -11.94 -4.68 -7.36
N PHE A 96 -11.98 -5.93 -7.82
CA PHE A 96 -12.61 -7.02 -7.09
C PHE A 96 -11.70 -7.59 -5.98
N LEU A 97 -10.44 -7.16 -5.90
CA LEU A 97 -9.44 -7.58 -4.91
C LEU A 97 -8.85 -6.36 -4.17
N GLY A 98 -9.70 -5.38 -3.86
CA GLY A 98 -9.35 -4.19 -3.09
C GLY A 98 -8.84 -3.00 -3.91
N GLY A 99 -8.74 -3.10 -5.24
CA GLY A 99 -8.57 -1.90 -6.08
C GLY A 99 -9.78 -0.97 -5.98
N SER A 100 -9.57 0.36 -6.05
CA SER A 100 -10.68 1.33 -6.11
C SER A 100 -11.24 1.45 -7.53
N HIS A 101 -10.34 1.39 -8.50
CA HIS A 101 -10.53 1.38 -9.96
C HIS A 101 -9.17 1.06 -10.59
N LEU A 102 -9.12 0.68 -11.88
CA LEU A 102 -7.87 0.23 -12.51
C LEU A 102 -6.70 1.24 -12.47
N PRO A 103 -6.92 2.56 -12.56
CA PRO A 103 -5.84 3.53 -12.44
C PRO A 103 -5.11 3.53 -11.10
N ASP A 104 -5.74 3.04 -10.02
CA ASP A 104 -5.12 3.00 -8.71
C ASP A 104 -4.33 1.71 -8.54
N ILE A 105 -3.02 1.80 -8.74
CA ILE A 105 -2.12 0.65 -8.58
C ILE A 105 -1.58 0.65 -7.16
N THR A 106 -1.79 -0.47 -6.46
CA THR A 106 -1.19 -0.74 -5.16
C THR A 106 0.10 -1.53 -5.34
N LEU A 107 1.18 -1.09 -4.69
CA LEU A 107 2.41 -1.83 -4.51
C LEU A 107 2.56 -2.24 -3.04
N ILE A 108 2.95 -3.49 -2.79
CA ILE A 108 3.13 -4.06 -1.45
C ILE A 108 4.53 -4.67 -1.36
N ALA A 109 5.28 -4.28 -0.34
CA ALA A 109 6.64 -4.73 -0.10
C ALA A 109 6.77 -5.33 1.32
N PRO A 110 7.39 -6.51 1.50
CA PRO A 110 7.66 -7.06 2.81
C PRO A 110 8.76 -6.27 3.53
N ILE A 111 8.57 -6.05 4.83
CA ILE A 111 9.53 -5.34 5.70
C ILE A 111 10.27 -6.37 6.56
N TYR A 112 11.58 -6.42 6.40
CA TYR A 112 12.47 -7.31 7.16
C TYR A 112 13.35 -6.52 8.13
N VAL A 113 13.59 -7.09 9.31
CA VAL A 113 14.59 -6.60 10.28
C VAL A 113 15.50 -7.75 10.72
N GLU A 114 16.75 -7.45 11.06
CA GLU A 114 17.67 -8.43 11.59
C GLU A 114 17.41 -8.63 13.09
N ILE A 115 17.10 -9.86 13.51
CA ILE A 115 16.92 -10.27 14.90
C ILE A 115 17.81 -11.47 15.14
N GLU A 116 18.76 -11.37 16.07
CA GLU A 116 19.71 -12.45 16.38
C GLU A 116 20.50 -12.94 15.14
N HIS A 117 20.87 -12.02 14.24
CA HIS A 117 21.53 -12.28 12.96
C HIS A 117 20.70 -13.01 11.90
N GLU A 118 19.38 -13.10 12.10
CA GLU A 118 18.44 -13.69 11.14
C GLU A 118 17.45 -12.63 10.64
N PRO A 119 17.20 -12.54 9.32
CA PRO A 119 16.18 -11.66 8.79
C PRO A 119 14.79 -12.17 9.19
N ARG A 120 13.99 -11.31 9.81
CA ARG A 120 12.61 -11.60 10.19
C ARG A 120 11.64 -10.64 9.54
N LEU A 121 10.62 -11.20 8.88
CA LEU A 121 9.48 -10.45 8.37
C LEU A 121 8.71 -9.87 9.56
N ILE A 122 8.50 -8.56 9.58
CA ILE A 122 7.76 -7.86 10.65
C ILE A 122 6.46 -7.21 10.18
N GLY A 123 6.24 -7.14 8.87
CA GLY A 123 5.06 -6.52 8.29
C GLY A 123 5.27 -6.14 6.84
N PHE A 124 4.43 -5.22 6.35
CA PHE A 124 4.42 -4.81 4.96
C PHE A 124 4.28 -3.29 4.85
N ALA A 125 4.97 -2.71 3.88
CA ALA A 125 4.73 -1.36 3.41
C ALA A 125 3.85 -1.45 2.17
N ALA A 126 2.80 -0.61 2.10
CA ALA A 126 2.01 -0.47 0.90
C ALA A 126 1.92 0.99 0.47
N ASN A 127 1.90 1.21 -0.83
CA ASN A 127 1.49 2.48 -1.41
C ASN A 127 0.47 2.22 -2.51
N ARG A 128 -0.43 3.18 -2.70
CA ARG A 128 -1.35 3.24 -3.83
C ARG A 128 -1.19 4.58 -4.49
N ALA A 129 -1.06 4.58 -5.81
CA ALA A 129 -0.91 5.79 -6.60
C ALA A 129 -1.82 5.75 -7.83
N HIS A 130 -2.50 6.86 -8.08
CA HIS A 130 -3.36 6.99 -9.25
C HIS A 130 -2.51 7.30 -10.50
N HIS A 131 -2.55 6.41 -11.48
CA HIS A 131 -1.97 6.62 -12.80
C HIS A 131 -2.93 7.33 -13.74
N SER A 132 -2.44 8.24 -14.57
CA SER A 132 -3.30 9.04 -15.46
C SER A 132 -3.93 8.22 -16.58
N ASP A 133 -3.36 7.05 -16.89
CA ASP A 133 -3.76 6.16 -17.96
C ASP A 133 -3.19 4.76 -17.65
N VAL A 134 -3.95 3.72 -17.94
CA VAL A 134 -3.55 2.30 -17.79
C VAL A 134 -3.84 1.48 -19.05
N GLY A 135 -3.99 2.12 -20.20
CA GLY A 135 -4.17 1.47 -21.50
C GLY A 135 -5.62 1.07 -21.81
N GLY A 136 -6.60 1.86 -21.34
CA GLY A 136 -8.02 1.64 -21.65
C GLY A 136 -8.39 1.94 -23.10
N MET A 137 -9.66 1.77 -23.44
CA MET A 137 -10.20 1.97 -24.80
C MET A 137 -10.11 3.43 -25.31
N SER A 138 -9.87 4.38 -24.42
CA SER A 138 -9.60 5.78 -24.73
C SER A 138 -8.54 6.33 -23.79
N PRO A 139 -7.72 7.31 -24.22
CA PRO A 139 -6.74 7.94 -23.35
C PRO A 139 -7.36 8.54 -22.09
N GLY A 140 -6.69 8.37 -20.96
CA GLY A 140 -7.10 8.87 -19.64
C GLY A 140 -7.44 7.76 -18.66
N SER A 141 -7.85 8.15 -17.45
CA SER A 141 -8.04 7.22 -16.33
C SER A 141 -9.46 6.68 -16.19
N MET A 142 -10.46 7.32 -16.80
CA MET A 142 -11.86 6.94 -16.66
C MET A 142 -12.55 6.94 -18.03
N PRO A 143 -12.39 5.88 -18.84
CA PRO A 143 -13.07 5.75 -20.11
C PRO A 143 -14.59 5.58 -19.92
N LEU A 144 -15.38 5.93 -20.93
CA LEU A 144 -16.80 5.58 -21.00
C LEU A 144 -16.96 4.11 -21.43
N ALA A 145 -16.52 3.20 -20.54
CA ALA A 145 -16.53 1.76 -20.74
C ALA A 145 -17.85 1.13 -20.28
N ASN A 146 -18.20 -0.02 -20.88
CA ASN A 146 -19.31 -0.88 -20.43
C ASN A 146 -18.80 -2.20 -19.81
N GLU A 147 -17.52 -2.53 -20.02
CA GLU A 147 -16.89 -3.75 -19.53
C GLU A 147 -15.48 -3.45 -19.03
N ILE A 148 -15.04 -4.14 -17.98
CA ILE A 148 -13.73 -3.92 -17.35
C ILE A 148 -12.54 -4.10 -18.32
N TYR A 149 -12.68 -4.97 -19.32
CA TYR A 149 -11.66 -5.20 -20.36
C TYR A 149 -11.39 -3.96 -21.22
N GLN A 150 -12.30 -2.99 -21.19
CA GLN A 150 -12.18 -1.71 -21.89
C GLN A 150 -11.56 -0.62 -21.01
N GLU A 151 -11.43 -0.85 -19.71
CA GLU A 151 -10.94 0.15 -18.75
C GLU A 151 -9.42 0.20 -18.65
N GLY A 152 -8.74 -0.84 -19.13
CA GLY A 152 -7.28 -0.91 -19.26
C GLY A 152 -6.68 -2.14 -18.61
N SER A 153 -5.40 -2.03 -18.25
CA SER A 153 -4.63 -3.13 -17.67
C SER A 153 -5.14 -3.47 -16.28
N LEU A 154 -5.45 -4.75 -16.09
CA LEU A 154 -5.84 -5.33 -14.81
C LEU A 154 -4.76 -6.33 -14.37
N SER A 155 -4.27 -6.14 -13.15
CA SER A 155 -3.26 -6.96 -12.49
C SER A 155 -3.83 -7.50 -11.18
N ARG A 156 -3.73 -8.81 -11.04
CA ARG A 156 -3.99 -9.55 -9.78
C ARG A 156 -2.67 -9.72 -9.04
N PRO A 157 -2.71 -9.96 -7.70
CA PRO A 157 -1.51 -10.15 -6.89
C PRO A 157 -0.56 -11.19 -7.51
#